data_AF-X1HAC5-F1
#
_entry.id   AF-X1HAC5-F1
#
_cell.length_a   1.000
_cell.length_b   1.000
_cell.length_c   1.000
_cell.angle_alpha   90.00
_cell.angle_beta   90.00
_cell.angle_gamma   90.00
#
_symmetry.space_group_name_H-M   'P 1'
#
loop_
_entity.id
_entity.type
_entity.pdbx_description
1 polymer ?
#
loop_
_entity_poly.entity_id
_entity_poly.type
_entity_poly.pdbx_seq_one_letter_code
_entity_poly.pdbx_strand_id
1 'polypeptide(L)'
;MIFAVVLAFFVPSLPVVGVETFDDTIISITPYAQAVNKGETFNVSIRVKPGEPIMGINVGLLSFDPTLLHLNSVTEGDIFDPYDTFTSGIVNNTNGTVTGIVGSTFPSNAT
;
A
#
# COMPACT_ATOMS: atom_id res chain seq x y z
N MET A 1 -40.82 -25.22 -57.16
CA MET A 1 -39.94 -24.08 -56.82
C MET A 1 -40.09 -23.83 -55.33
N ILE A 2 -39.00 -23.91 -54.57
CA ILE A 2 -39.01 -23.70 -53.11
C ILE A 2 -38.36 -22.34 -52.84
N PHE A 3 -39.01 -21.48 -52.05
CA PHE A 3 -38.44 -20.22 -51.59
C PHE A 3 -37.88 -20.45 -50.18
N ALA A 4 -36.58 -20.21 -49.99
CA ALA A 4 -35.95 -20.23 -48.66
C ALA A 4 -35.89 -18.79 -48.13
N VAL A 5 -36.46 -18.55 -46.95
CA VAL A 5 -36.33 -17.28 -46.22
C VAL A 5 -35.11 -17.40 -45.31
N VAL A 6 -34.05 -16.65 -45.62
CA VAL A 6 -32.87 -16.54 -44.74
C VAL A 6 -33.12 -15.39 -43.78
N LEU A 7 -33.43 -15.70 -42.52
CA LEU A 7 -33.63 -14.71 -41.47
C LEU A 7 -32.27 -14.38 -40.85
N ALA A 8 -31.66 -13.26 -41.27
CA ALA A 8 -30.41 -12.77 -40.70
C ALA A 8 -30.70 -11.97 -39.42
N PHE A 9 -30.39 -12.56 -38.26
CA PHE A 9 -30.41 -11.82 -37.00
C PHE A 9 -29.13 -10.99 -36.87
N PHE A 10 -29.24 -9.67 -37.04
CA PHE A 10 -28.16 -8.74 -36.75
C PHE A 10 -28.10 -8.53 -35.23
N VAL A 11 -27.12 -9.13 -34.55
CA VAL A 11 -26.87 -8.86 -33.14
C VAL A 11 -25.99 -7.61 -33.06
N PRO A 12 -26.49 -6.45 -32.61
CA PRO A 12 -25.61 -5.31 -32.38
C PRO A 12 -24.61 -5.68 -31.28
N SER A 13 -23.31 -5.65 -31.60
CA SER A 13 -22.27 -5.82 -30.59
C SER A 13 -22.38 -4.65 -29.62
N LEU A 14 -22.90 -4.91 -28.42
CA LEU A 14 -22.75 -3.98 -27.31
C LEU A 14 -21.25 -3.80 -27.04
N PRO A 15 -20.78 -2.59 -26.68
CA PRO A 15 -19.41 -2.43 -26.23
C PRO A 15 -19.18 -3.39 -25.06
N VAL A 16 -18.19 -4.27 -25.19
CA VAL A 16 -17.67 -5.05 -24.06
C VAL A 16 -17.11 -4.01 -23.11
N VAL A 17 -17.85 -3.71 -22.04
CA VAL A 17 -17.26 -3.02 -20.89
C VAL A 17 -16.23 -4.01 -20.34
N GLY A 18 -14.96 -3.69 -20.49
CA GLY A 18 -13.89 -4.43 -19.83
C GLY A 18 -14.18 -4.36 -18.33
N VAL A 19 -14.52 -5.49 -17.73
CA VAL A 19 -14.56 -5.58 -16.27
C VAL A 19 -13.11 -5.56 -15.83
N GLU A 20 -12.64 -4.42 -15.35
CA GLU A 20 -11.36 -4.35 -14.66
C GLU A 20 -11.56 -5.05 -13.31
N THR A 21 -11.00 -6.25 -13.18
CA THR A 21 -10.93 -6.94 -11.90
C THR A 21 -9.68 -6.42 -11.21
N PHE A 22 -9.85 -5.62 -10.17
CA PHE A 22 -8.75 -5.26 -9.29
C PHE A 22 -8.52 -6.37 -8.27
N ASP A 23 -7.24 -6.64 -8.00
CA ASP A 23 -6.88 -7.48 -6.88
C ASP A 23 -7.20 -6.75 -5.56
N ASP A 24 -7.28 -7.47 -4.46
CA ASP A 24 -7.37 -6.83 -3.15
C ASP A 24 -6.05 -6.12 -2.81
N THR A 25 -6.13 -4.92 -2.22
CA THR A 25 -4.97 -4.29 -1.60
C THR A 25 -4.65 -4.97 -0.28
N ILE A 26 -3.45 -5.54 -0.17
CA ILE A 26 -3.01 -6.29 1.01
C ILE A 26 -2.01 -5.45 1.79
N ILE A 27 -2.28 -5.24 3.08
CA ILE A 27 -1.36 -4.61 4.02
C ILE A 27 -0.89 -5.66 5.01
N SER A 28 0.42 -5.72 5.25
CA SER A 28 1.02 -6.73 6.13
C SER A 28 2.19 -6.16 6.93
N ILE A 29 2.50 -6.80 8.05
CA ILE A 29 3.65 -6.47 8.90
C ILE A 29 4.61 -7.66 8.85
N THR A 30 5.89 -7.40 8.58
CA THR A 30 6.93 -8.43 8.45
C THR A 30 8.19 -8.04 9.22
N PRO A 31 8.76 -8.91 10.08
CA PRO A 31 8.22 -10.21 10.45
C PRO A 31 6.97 -10.07 11.34
N TYR A 32 6.07 -11.07 11.28
CA TYR A 32 4.91 -11.13 12.19
C TYR A 32 5.34 -11.38 13.64
N ALA A 33 6.39 -12.19 13.83
CA ALA A 33 7.02 -12.45 15.10
C ALA A 33 8.52 -12.73 14.88
N GLN A 34 9.35 -12.27 15.80
CA GLN A 34 10.79 -12.52 15.80
C GLN A 34 11.27 -12.66 17.24
N ALA A 35 12.15 -13.63 17.48
CA ALA A 35 12.91 -13.69 18.72
C ALA A 35 14.14 -12.79 18.57
N VAL A 36 14.29 -11.83 19.48
CA VAL A 36 15.42 -10.90 19.53
C VAL A 36 16.00 -10.87 20.93
N ASN A 37 17.30 -10.65 21.04
CA ASN A 37 17.94 -10.50 22.34
C ASN A 37 17.72 -9.09 22.88
N LYS A 38 17.75 -8.93 24.20
CA LYS A 38 17.64 -7.60 24.83
C LYS A 38 18.79 -6.70 24.35
N GLY A 39 18.45 -5.52 23.85
CA GLY A 39 19.41 -4.55 23.30
C GLY A 39 19.76 -4.77 21.83
N GLU A 40 19.26 -5.84 21.21
CA GLU A 40 19.41 -6.06 19.78
C GLU A 40 18.53 -5.09 18.98
N THR A 41 19.07 -4.54 17.89
CA THR A 41 18.28 -3.74 16.93
C THR A 41 17.73 -4.67 15.86
N PHE A 42 16.44 -4.52 15.56
CA PHE A 42 15.75 -5.28 14.54
C PHE A 42 14.82 -4.38 13.75
N ASN A 43 14.38 -4.85 12.59
CA ASN A 43 13.51 -4.11 11.68
C ASN A 43 12.14 -4.78 11.59
N VAL A 44 11.10 -3.95 11.53
CA VAL A 44 9.74 -4.36 11.21
C VAL A 44 9.27 -3.51 10.05
N SER A 45 8.80 -4.15 9.00
CA SER A 45 8.33 -3.50 7.78
C SER A 45 6.82 -3.57 7.68
N ILE A 46 6.18 -2.44 7.37
CA ILE A 46 4.82 -2.39 6.86
C ILE A 46 4.92 -2.55 5.34
N ARG A 47 4.31 -3.59 4.79
CA ARG A 47 4.31 -3.88 3.36
C ARG A 47 2.91 -3.71 2.80
N VAL A 48 2.81 -2.99 1.69
CA VAL A 48 1.56 -2.80 0.96
C VAL A 48 1.73 -3.44 -0.42
N LYS A 49 0.85 -4.38 -0.75
CA LYS A 49 0.66 -4.88 -2.10
C LYS A 49 -0.61 -4.23 -2.65
N PRO A 50 -0.51 -3.18 -3.47
CA PRO A 50 -1.67 -2.54 -4.06
C PRO A 50 -2.40 -3.48 -5.01
N GLY A 51 -3.73 -3.45 -4.95
CA GLY A 51 -4.60 -4.12 -5.92
C GLY A 51 -4.78 -3.35 -7.22
N GLU A 52 -4.51 -2.04 -7.17
CA GLU A 52 -4.53 -1.07 -8.25
C GLU A 52 -3.47 0.01 -7.97
N PRO A 53 -3.00 0.77 -8.97
CA PRO A 53 -2.02 1.85 -8.73
C PRO A 53 -2.48 2.83 -7.65
N ILE A 54 -1.62 3.07 -6.65
CA ILE A 54 -1.88 4.02 -5.56
C ILE A 54 -0.92 5.21 -5.64
N MET A 55 -1.40 6.37 -5.22
CA MET A 55 -0.59 7.61 -5.20
C MET A 55 0.07 7.87 -3.85
N GLY A 56 -0.35 7.19 -2.78
CA GLY A 56 0.24 7.37 -1.46
C GLY A 56 -0.31 6.45 -0.38
N ILE A 57 0.42 6.38 0.73
CA ILE A 57 0.09 5.66 1.96
C ILE A 57 0.25 6.62 3.13
N ASN A 58 -0.71 6.63 4.05
CA ASN A 58 -0.66 7.38 5.31
C ASN A 58 -0.89 6.42 6.49
N VAL A 59 0.10 6.36 7.40
CA VAL A 59 -0.04 5.70 8.70
C VAL A 59 -0.24 6.78 9.75
N GLY A 60 -1.51 7.01 10.11
CA GLY A 60 -1.90 8.08 11.04
C GLY A 60 -1.33 7.89 12.44
N LEU A 61 -1.38 6.66 12.97
CA LEU A 61 -0.84 6.30 14.28
C LEU A 61 -0.33 4.85 14.25
N LEU A 62 0.93 4.67 14.66
CA LEU A 62 1.52 3.38 14.98
C LEU A 62 1.89 3.38 16.47
N SER A 63 1.55 2.31 17.19
CA SER A 63 1.85 2.16 18.61
C SER A 63 2.72 0.95 18.90
N PHE A 64 3.60 1.06 19.88
CA PHE A 64 4.44 -0.01 20.41
C PHE A 64 4.52 0.10 21.93
N ASP A 65 4.96 -0.96 22.60
CA ASP A 65 5.19 -0.93 24.06
C ASP A 65 6.55 -0.28 24.36
N PRO A 66 6.57 0.95 24.94
CA PRO A 66 7.82 1.67 25.21
C PRO A 66 8.62 1.09 26.39
N THR A 67 8.04 0.15 27.15
CA THR A 67 8.76 -0.56 28.21
C THR A 67 9.62 -1.71 27.66
N LEU A 68 9.31 -2.16 26.45
CA LEU A 68 10.00 -3.26 25.77
C LEU A 68 10.85 -2.77 24.59
N LEU A 69 10.36 -1.78 23.85
CA LEU A 69 10.95 -1.33 22.59
C LEU A 69 11.31 0.16 22.62
N HIS A 70 12.37 0.49 21.90
CA HIS A 70 12.75 1.86 21.59
C HIS A 70 12.82 2.01 20.07
N LEU A 71 12.02 2.91 19.51
CA LEU A 71 12.00 3.15 18.07
C LEU A 71 13.14 4.09 17.69
N ASN A 72 14.09 3.56 16.92
CA ASN A 72 15.28 4.29 16.49
C ASN A 72 15.01 5.19 15.27
N SER A 73 14.31 4.66 14.26
CA SER A 73 14.00 5.36 13.02
C SER A 73 12.83 4.72 12.30
N VAL A 74 12.21 5.50 11.40
CA VAL A 74 11.30 5.00 10.37
C VAL A 74 11.93 5.34 9.02
N THR A 75 12.11 4.34 8.17
CA THR A 75 12.67 4.49 6.82
C THR A 75 11.66 4.02 5.80
N GLU A 76 11.67 4.63 4.62
CA GLU A 76 10.83 4.20 3.52
C GLU A 76 11.33 2.89 2.88
N GLY A 77 10.41 2.25 2.15
CA GLY A 77 10.73 1.18 1.21
C GLY A 77 10.69 1.71 -0.23
N ASP A 78 10.56 0.82 -1.20
CA ASP A 78 10.71 1.08 -2.63
C ASP A 78 9.39 1.28 -3.40
N ILE A 79 8.24 1.25 -2.71
CA ILE A 79 6.91 1.23 -3.36
C ILE A 79 6.60 2.49 -4.18
N PHE A 80 7.26 3.62 -3.90
CA PHE A 80 7.05 4.89 -4.59
C PHE A 80 8.25 5.36 -5.43
N ASP A 81 9.27 4.52 -5.61
CA ASP A 81 10.43 4.86 -6.43
C ASP A 81 10.01 5.19 -7.89
N PRO A 82 10.60 6.21 -8.54
CA PRO A 82 11.68 7.10 -8.07
C PRO A 82 11.17 8.44 -7.52
N TYR A 83 9.85 8.59 -7.28
CA TYR A 83 9.25 9.83 -6.81
C TYR A 83 8.80 9.64 -5.36
N ASP A 84 9.64 10.03 -4.41
CA ASP A 84 9.50 9.71 -2.99
C ASP A 84 9.29 10.96 -2.13
N THR A 85 8.03 11.43 -2.01
CA THR A 85 7.72 12.27 -0.84
C THR A 85 7.48 11.35 0.35
N PHE A 86 8.47 11.27 1.23
CA PHE A 86 8.38 10.53 2.48
C PHE A 86 8.57 11.41 3.71
N THR A 87 7.76 11.17 4.72
CA THR A 87 7.96 11.65 6.10
C THR A 87 7.92 10.47 7.05
N SER A 88 8.94 10.40 7.92
CA SER A 88 9.05 9.39 8.98
C SER A 88 8.07 9.63 10.14
N GLY A 89 7.31 10.73 10.10
CA GLY A 89 6.37 11.13 11.14
C GLY A 89 7.04 11.67 12.39
N ILE A 90 6.24 11.79 13.46
CA ILE A 90 6.68 12.28 14.78
C ILE A 90 6.76 11.10 15.74
N VAL A 91 7.97 10.79 16.20
CA VAL A 91 8.23 9.71 17.15
C VAL A 91 8.12 10.21 18.59
N ASN A 92 7.37 9.47 19.41
CA ASN A 92 7.28 9.65 20.85
C ASN A 92 7.58 8.33 21.56
N ASN A 93 8.86 8.10 21.86
CA ASN A 93 9.33 6.92 22.60
C ASN A 93 8.85 6.87 24.05
N THR A 94 8.42 8.00 24.64
CA THR A 94 7.86 8.01 26.01
C THR A 94 6.46 7.40 26.04
N ASN A 95 5.64 7.69 25.03
CA ASN A 95 4.26 7.19 24.94
C ASN A 95 4.13 5.94 24.04
N GLY A 96 5.22 5.51 23.39
CA GLY A 96 5.21 4.35 22.51
C GLY A 96 4.44 4.59 21.20
N THR A 97 4.55 5.78 20.60
CA THR A 97 3.77 6.12 19.41
C THR A 97 4.59 6.78 18.31
N VAL A 98 4.19 6.56 17.06
CA VAL A 98 4.61 7.34 15.89
C VAL A 98 3.37 7.81 15.15
N THR A 99 3.31 9.10 14.79
CA THR A 99 2.17 9.67 14.07
C THR A 99 2.59 10.33 12.77
N GLY A 100 1.78 10.19 11.72
CA GLY A 100 1.95 10.94 10.48
C GLY A 100 3.09 10.44 9.61
N ILE A 101 3.27 9.12 9.50
CA ILE A 101 4.15 8.53 8.49
C ILE A 101 3.41 8.61 7.16
N VAL A 102 4.02 9.19 6.14
CA VAL A 102 3.43 9.31 4.79
C VAL A 102 4.49 8.99 3.75
N GLY A 103 4.10 8.22 2.74
CA GLY A 103 4.86 8.02 1.50
C GLY A 103 3.93 8.28 0.31
N SER A 104 4.43 8.93 -0.75
CA SER A 104 3.62 9.20 -1.95
C SER A 104 4.47 9.43 -3.18
N THR A 105 3.83 9.26 -4.35
CA THR A 105 4.43 9.52 -5.68
C THR A 105 4.51 11.00 -6.03
N PHE A 106 4.02 11.90 -5.16
CA PHE A 106 4.13 13.33 -5.41
C PHE A 106 5.60 13.75 -5.24
N PRO A 107 6.17 14.55 -6.15
CA PRO A 107 7.53 15.03 -5.97
C PRO A 107 7.57 16.07 -4.85
N SER A 108 8.62 16.02 -4.02
CA SER A 108 8.78 16.86 -2.81
C SER A 108 8.85 18.38 -3.10
N ASN A 109 8.96 18.76 -4.37
CA ASN A 109 9.03 20.15 -4.86
C ASN A 109 7.70 20.72 -5.36
N ALA A 110 6.60 19.96 -5.32
CA ALA A 110 5.27 20.46 -5.68
C ALA A 110 4.71 21.31 -4.53
N THR A 111 5.06 22.59 -4.53
CA THR A 111 4.51 23.63 -3.63
C THR A 111 3.40 24.39 -4.31
#